data_AF-A0A520VNK7-F1
#
_entry.id   AF-A0A520VNK7-F1
#
_cell.length_a   1.000
_cell.length_b   1.000
_cell.length_c   1.000
_cell.angle_alpha   90.00
_cell.angle_beta   90.00
_cell.angle_gamma   90.00
#
_symmetry.space_group_name_H-M   'P 1'
#
loop_
_entity.id
_entity.type
_entity.pdbx_description
1 polymer ?
#
loop_
_entity_poly.entity_id
_entity_poly.type
_entity_poly.pdbx_seq_one_letter_code
_entity_poly.pdbx_strand_id
1 'polypeptide(L)'
;MLKDNNRFSYSGISTRNSFAWPDGKRIAFYKALNIEHFPFGEGGGIDLDRETKRWSQRSWLWREYGNRVGGWRLADLFDELETEDINIIAFQRVLALPSAFL
;
A
#
# COMPACT_ATOMS: atom_id res chain seq x y z
N MET A 1 33.16 -15.05 -4.41
CA MET A 1 32.10 -14.70 -3.42
C MET A 1 31.04 -13.87 -4.13
N LEU A 2 29.76 -14.07 -3.81
CA LEU A 2 28.67 -13.24 -4.35
C LEU A 2 28.77 -11.80 -3.81
N LYS A 3 28.37 -10.81 -4.60
CA LYS A 3 28.28 -9.43 -4.13
C LYS A 3 27.20 -9.33 -3.05
N ASP A 4 27.56 -8.72 -1.92
CA ASP A 4 26.60 -8.43 -0.85
C ASP A 4 25.77 -7.17 -1.16
N ASN A 5 24.55 -7.11 -0.63
CA ASN A 5 23.66 -5.98 -0.83
C ASN A 5 23.97 -4.79 0.11
N ASN A 6 24.77 -4.98 1.17
CA ASN A 6 25.13 -3.99 2.20
C ASN A 6 23.94 -3.31 2.91
N ARG A 7 22.73 -3.86 2.81
CA ARG A 7 21.51 -3.32 3.47
C ARG A 7 21.22 -4.04 4.78
N PHE A 8 21.42 -5.35 4.82
CA PHE A 8 21.16 -6.17 5.99
C PHE A 8 21.97 -7.47 5.97
N SER A 9 22.46 -7.89 7.14
CA SER A 9 23.19 -9.14 7.28
C SER A 9 22.29 -10.35 7.04
N TYR A 10 22.88 -11.44 6.52
CA TYR A 10 22.18 -12.71 6.38
C TYR A 10 21.72 -13.23 7.75
N SER A 11 20.45 -13.63 7.85
CA SER A 11 19.86 -14.25 9.03
C SER A 11 19.04 -15.46 8.59
N GLY A 12 19.61 -16.66 8.78
CA GLY A 12 18.97 -17.93 8.43
C GLY A 12 17.87 -18.31 9.43
N ILE A 13 16.87 -19.06 8.98
CA ILE A 13 15.72 -19.44 9.84
C ILE A 13 16.13 -20.25 11.07
N SER A 14 17.17 -21.10 10.96
CA SER A 14 17.67 -21.93 12.05
C SER A 14 18.51 -21.17 13.07
N THR A 15 19.05 -20.01 12.71
CA THR A 15 19.91 -19.18 13.57
C THR A 15 19.24 -17.88 13.99
N ARG A 16 18.05 -17.57 13.46
CA ARG A 16 17.29 -16.38 13.81
C ARG A 16 16.76 -16.51 15.24
N ASN A 17 17.14 -15.55 16.10
CA ASN A 17 16.62 -15.47 17.46
C ASN A 17 15.09 -15.36 17.47
N SER A 18 14.48 -16.02 18.45
CA SER A 18 13.03 -15.88 18.68
C SER A 18 12.73 -14.45 19.13
N PHE A 19 11.75 -13.83 18.49
CA PHE A 19 11.24 -12.51 18.83
C PHE A 19 9.82 -12.63 19.37
N ALA A 20 9.52 -11.82 20.40
CA ALA A 20 8.18 -11.66 20.95
C ALA A 20 7.85 -10.18 21.00
N TRP A 21 6.61 -9.86 20.60
CA TRP A 21 6.00 -8.55 20.81
C TRP A 21 5.67 -8.35 22.30
N PRO A 22 5.27 -7.13 22.72
CA PRO A 22 4.74 -6.90 24.06
C PRO A 22 3.72 -7.97 24.48
N ASP A 23 3.67 -8.26 25.77
CA ASP A 23 2.83 -9.32 26.36
C ASP A 23 3.10 -10.74 25.83
N GLY A 24 4.30 -10.97 25.29
CA GLY A 24 4.74 -12.30 24.82
C GLY A 24 4.06 -12.76 23.53
N LYS A 25 3.37 -11.87 22.80
CA LYS A 25 2.70 -12.22 21.54
C LYS A 25 3.72 -12.57 20.47
N ARG A 26 3.38 -13.53 19.61
CA ARG A 26 4.28 -14.02 18.54
C ARG A 26 4.00 -13.43 17.17
N ILE A 27 2.86 -12.77 17.01
CA ILE A 27 2.38 -12.17 15.76
C ILE A 27 1.83 -10.78 16.07
N ALA A 28 2.13 -9.83 15.19
CA ALA A 28 1.47 -8.53 15.15
C ALA A 28 0.77 -8.39 13.80
N PHE A 29 -0.41 -7.79 13.80
CA PHE A 29 -1.16 -7.45 12.60
C PHE A 29 -1.09 -5.95 12.39
N TYR A 30 -0.68 -5.54 11.20
CA TYR A 30 -0.67 -4.15 10.78
C TYR A 30 -1.66 -3.96 9.63
N LYS A 31 -2.67 -3.13 9.86
CA LYS A 31 -3.68 -2.77 8.86
C LYS A 31 -3.26 -1.46 8.19
N ALA A 32 -2.95 -1.55 6.90
CA ALA A 32 -2.70 -0.41 6.03
C ALA A 32 -3.77 -0.34 4.95
N LEU A 33 -4.62 0.68 5.01
CA LEU A 33 -5.62 0.94 3.98
C LEU A 33 -5.05 1.92 2.96
N ASN A 34 -4.84 1.45 1.74
CA ASN A 34 -4.46 2.32 0.63
C ASN A 34 -5.68 3.08 0.10
N ILE A 35 -5.61 4.41 0.08
CA ILE A 35 -6.62 5.28 -0.54
C ILE A 35 -5.95 5.99 -1.71
N GLU A 36 -6.41 5.71 -2.92
CA GLU A 36 -5.78 6.22 -4.13
C GLU A 36 -6.80 6.93 -5.02
N HIS A 37 -6.53 8.17 -5.40
CA HIS A 37 -7.38 8.93 -6.30
C HIS A 37 -6.68 9.19 -7.63
N PHE A 38 -7.35 8.88 -8.74
CA PHE A 38 -6.78 8.93 -10.08
C PHE A 38 -7.64 9.79 -11.02
N PRO A 39 -7.05 10.82 -11.68
CA PRO A 39 -7.77 11.59 -12.69
C PRO A 39 -8.15 10.72 -13.89
N PHE A 40 -9.38 10.90 -14.40
CA PHE A 40 -9.84 10.19 -15.58
C PHE A 40 -9.05 10.62 -16.82
N GLY A 41 -8.60 9.66 -17.62
CA GLY A 41 -7.93 9.93 -18.91
C GLY A 41 -6.46 10.37 -18.81
N GLU A 42 -5.93 10.57 -17.59
CA GLU A 42 -4.57 11.03 -17.34
C GLU A 42 -3.66 9.90 -16.83
N GLY A 43 -2.66 9.54 -17.64
CA GLY A 43 -1.66 8.52 -17.30
C GLY A 43 -2.16 7.07 -17.38
N GLY A 44 -1.38 6.16 -16.83
CA GLY A 44 -1.82 4.82 -16.39
C GLY A 44 -1.65 4.74 -14.87
N GLY A 45 -2.28 3.75 -14.23
CA GLY A 45 -2.15 3.51 -12.79
C GLY A 45 -0.74 3.10 -12.35
N ILE A 46 -0.63 2.60 -11.13
CA ILE A 46 0.59 1.95 -10.67
C ILE A 46 0.41 0.44 -10.94
N ASP A 47 1.04 -0.07 -11.99
CA ASP A 47 1.42 -1.49 -12.04
C ASP A 47 2.83 -1.58 -11.44
N LEU A 48 2.98 -2.35 -10.36
CA LEU A 48 4.23 -2.40 -9.59
C LEU A 48 5.35 -3.16 -10.30
N ASP A 49 5.01 -4.01 -11.25
CA ASP A 49 5.93 -4.93 -11.93
C ASP A 49 5.97 -4.76 -13.45
N ARG A 50 5.10 -3.91 -14.03
CA ARG A 50 4.95 -3.74 -15.48
C ARG A 50 4.65 -2.30 -15.87
N GLU A 51 4.91 -2.00 -17.14
CA GLU A 51 4.50 -0.72 -17.71
C GLU A 51 2.98 -0.59 -17.70
N THR A 52 2.47 0.47 -17.07
CA THR A 52 1.04 0.64 -16.94
C THR A 52 0.41 1.09 -18.24
N LYS A 53 -0.55 0.30 -18.74
CA LYS A 53 -1.35 0.70 -19.90
C LYS A 53 -2.17 1.94 -19.61
N ARG A 54 -2.44 2.73 -20.66
CA ARG A 54 -3.37 3.86 -20.60
C ARG A 54 -4.73 3.40 -20.07
N TRP A 55 -5.37 4.25 -19.27
CA TRP A 55 -6.68 3.93 -18.67
C TRP A 55 -7.72 3.55 -19.72
N SER A 56 -8.30 2.36 -19.57
CA SER A 56 -9.60 2.06 -20.17
C SER A 56 -10.72 2.57 -19.25
N GLN A 57 -11.91 2.80 -19.80
CA GLN A 57 -13.10 3.13 -19.02
C GLN A 57 -13.32 2.12 -17.88
N ARG A 58 -13.22 0.82 -18.19
CA ARG A 58 -13.33 -0.27 -17.21
C ARG A 58 -12.30 -0.12 -16.08
N SER A 59 -11.04 0.12 -16.44
CA SER A 59 -9.93 0.26 -15.50
C SER A 59 -9.99 1.53 -14.65
N TRP A 60 -10.82 2.49 -15.02
CA TRP A 60 -11.10 3.65 -14.17
C TRP A 60 -12.31 3.39 -13.26
N LEU A 61 -13.39 2.83 -13.79
CA LEU A 61 -14.65 2.63 -13.06
C LEU A 61 -14.54 1.79 -11.77
N TRP A 62 -13.75 0.71 -11.76
CA TRP A 62 -13.53 -0.07 -10.53
C TRP A 62 -12.74 0.69 -9.44
N ARG A 63 -11.92 1.69 -9.80
CA ARG A 63 -11.20 2.55 -8.85
C ARG A 63 -12.14 3.59 -8.25
N GLU A 64 -13.00 4.15 -9.08
CA GLU A 64 -14.10 4.97 -8.61
C GLU A 64 -15.02 4.20 -7.67
N TYR A 65 -15.31 2.93 -7.96
CA TYR A 65 -16.04 2.09 -7.02
C TYR A 65 -15.30 1.96 -5.67
N GLY A 66 -13.97 1.75 -5.70
CA GLY A 66 -13.15 1.75 -4.50
C GLY A 66 -13.31 3.03 -3.66
N ASN A 67 -13.18 4.20 -4.28
CA ASN A 67 -13.27 5.50 -3.60
C ASN A 67 -14.70 5.89 -3.18
N ARG A 68 -15.71 5.49 -3.95
CA ARG A 68 -17.11 5.90 -3.74
C ARG A 68 -17.90 4.91 -2.90
N VAL A 69 -17.47 3.64 -2.84
CA VAL A 69 -18.21 2.56 -2.17
C VAL A 69 -17.28 1.73 -1.29
N GLY A 70 -16.16 1.24 -1.83
CA GLY A 70 -15.27 0.32 -1.14
C GLY A 70 -14.71 0.87 0.17
N GLY A 71 -14.20 2.11 0.16
CA GLY A 71 -13.63 2.77 1.34
C GLY A 71 -14.64 2.90 2.48
N TRP A 72 -15.87 3.32 2.18
CA TRP A 72 -16.93 3.45 3.17
C TRP A 72 -17.34 2.10 3.78
N ARG A 73 -17.49 1.07 2.95
CA ARG A 73 -17.79 -0.28 3.46
C ARG A 73 -16.67 -0.84 4.34
N LEU A 74 -15.42 -0.51 4.04
CA LEU A 74 -14.30 -0.90 4.88
C LEU A 74 -14.31 -0.13 6.20
N ALA A 75 -14.61 1.18 6.18
CA ALA A 75 -14.78 1.96 7.40
C ALA A 75 -15.87 1.34 8.31
N ASP A 76 -17.06 1.08 7.75
CA ASP A 76 -18.16 0.46 8.50
C ASP A 76 -17.76 -0.91 9.09
N LEU A 77 -17.05 -1.74 8.31
CA LEU A 77 -16.56 -3.04 8.77
C LEU A 77 -15.54 -2.91 9.91
N PHE A 78 -14.65 -1.92 9.84
CA PHE A 78 -13.63 -1.74 10.84
C PHE A 78 -14.18 -1.21 12.15
N ASP A 79 -15.23 -0.37 12.07
CA ASP A 79 -16.02 0.06 13.22
C ASP A 79 -16.74 -1.13 13.85
N GLU A 80 -17.36 -2.02 13.05
CA GLU A 80 -18.02 -3.25 13.55
C GLU A 80 -17.04 -4.20 14.27
N LEU A 81 -15.80 -4.29 13.78
CA LEU A 81 -14.78 -5.12 14.39
C LEU A 81 -14.09 -4.48 15.61
N GLU A 82 -14.49 -3.26 16.00
CA GLU A 82 -13.89 -2.47 17.08
C GLU A 82 -12.37 -2.32 16.92
N THR A 83 -11.90 -2.18 15.68
CA THR A 83 -10.46 -2.12 15.39
C THR A 83 -10.00 -0.72 15.02
N GLU A 84 -9.84 0.15 16.01
CA GLU A 84 -9.62 1.59 15.78
C GLU A 84 -8.23 1.96 15.23
N ASP A 85 -7.25 1.06 15.34
CA ASP A 85 -5.88 1.31 14.85
C ASP A 85 -5.74 0.95 13.35
N ILE A 86 -6.19 1.84 12.47
CA ILE A 86 -5.98 1.72 11.02
C ILE A 86 -5.10 2.84 10.53
N ASN A 87 -3.99 2.47 9.91
CA ASN A 87 -3.13 3.43 9.24
C ASN A 87 -3.61 3.60 7.82
N ILE A 88 -3.93 4.85 7.46
CA ILE A 88 -4.31 5.22 6.10
C ILE A 88 -3.05 5.58 5.34
N ILE A 89 -2.83 4.90 4.22
CA ILE A 89 -1.79 5.25 3.26
C ILE A 89 -2.49 5.92 2.08
N ALA A 90 -2.53 7.24 2.08
CA ALA A 90 -3.13 8.01 0.99
C ALA A 90 -2.09 8.28 -0.11
N PHE A 91 -2.34 7.80 -1.32
CA PHE A 91 -1.60 8.20 -2.51
C PHE A 91 -2.44 9.15 -3.35
N GLN A 92 -2.06 10.42 -3.35
CA GLN A 92 -2.48 11.35 -4.39
C GLN A 92 -1.34 11.42 -5.39
N ARG A 93 -1.57 11.01 -6.64
CA ARG A 93 -0.59 11.25 -7.69
C ARG A 93 -0.58 12.75 -7.96
N VAL A 94 0.36 13.47 -7.34
CA VAL A 94 0.75 14.81 -7.77
C VAL A 94 1.24 14.64 -9.22
N LEU A 95 0.44 15.11 -10.17
CA LEU A 95 0.90 15.35 -11.53
C LEU A 95 2.20 16.13 -11.40
N ALA A 96 3.31 15.54 -11.86
CA ALA A 96 4.67 16.07 -11.95
C ALA A 96 4.95 17.35 -11.12
N LEU A 97 5.91 17.27 -10.19
CA LEU A 97 6.62 18.49 -9.76
C LEU A 97 6.96 19.30 -11.02
N PRO A 98 6.45 20.55 -11.15
CA PRO A 98 6.84 21.40 -12.26
C PRO A 98 8.36 21.45 -12.29
N SER A 99 8.94 21.50 -13.48
CA SER A 99 10.39 21.59 -13.74
C SER A 99 11.07 22.86 -13.19
N ALA A 100 10.51 23.49 -12.15
CA ALA A 100 11.00 24.68 -11.48
C ALA A 100 11.85 24.37 -10.22
N PHE A 101 12.17 23.10 -9.94
CA PHE A 101 13.03 22.70 -8.81
C PHE A 101 14.16 21.72 -9.19
N LEU A 102 14.71 21.85 -10.41
CA LEU A 102 16.02 21.29 -10.79
C LEU A 102 16.93 22.41 -11.29
#